data_AF-A0A0G2JID8-F1
#
_entry.id   AF-A0A0G2JID8-F1
#
_cell.length_a   1.000
_cell.length_b   1.000
_cell.length_c   1.000
_cell.angle_alpha   90.00
_cell.angle_beta   90.00
_cell.angle_gamma   90.00
#
_symmetry.space_group_name_H-M   'P 1'
#
loop_
_entity.id
_entity.type
_entity.pdbx_description
1 polymer ?
#
loop_
_entity_poly.entity_id
_entity_poly.type
_entity_poly.pdbx_seq_one_letter_code
_entity_poly.pdbx_strand_id
1 'polypeptide(L)'
;MLGLWGQRLPAAWVLLLLPFLPLLLLAAPAPHRASYKPVIVVHGLFDSSYSFRHLLEYINEMGQYGDTDYLKWLFPTSMRSNLYRICYSPWGQEFSICNYWHDPHHDDLYLNASSFLALINGERDHPNATVWRKNFLRVGHLVLIGGPDDGVITPWQS
;
A
#
# COMPACT_ATOMS: atom_id res chain seq x y z
N MET A 1 60.21 28.65 21.06
CA MET A 1 59.41 28.74 22.31
C MET A 1 58.03 28.19 22.02
N LEU A 2 57.82 26.89 22.30
CA LEU A 2 56.55 26.18 22.07
C LEU A 2 55.69 26.32 23.33
N GLY A 3 54.53 26.97 23.18
CA GLY A 3 53.56 27.16 24.27
C GLY A 3 52.81 25.86 24.57
N LEU A 4 52.93 25.39 25.82
CA LEU A 4 52.16 24.26 26.35
C LEU A 4 50.74 24.73 26.70
N TRP A 5 49.77 24.34 25.88
CA TRP A 5 48.34 24.56 26.11
C TRP A 5 47.88 23.67 27.27
N GLY A 6 47.27 24.27 28.30
CA GLY A 6 46.84 23.58 29.52
C GLY A 6 45.80 22.50 29.27
N GLN A 7 46.16 21.26 29.62
CA GLN A 7 45.25 20.12 29.74
C GLN A 7 44.40 20.32 31.01
N ARG A 8 43.13 20.73 30.86
CA ARG A 8 42.16 20.68 31.96
C ARG A 8 41.82 19.21 32.22
N LEU A 9 42.35 18.66 33.31
CA LEU A 9 41.98 17.33 33.79
C LEU A 9 40.45 17.27 33.97
N PRO A 10 39.77 16.22 33.49
CA PRO A 10 38.33 16.07 33.69
C PRO A 10 38.03 16.04 35.20
N ALA A 11 36.95 16.73 35.61
CA ALA A 11 36.55 16.80 37.01
C ALA A 11 36.41 15.39 37.60
N ALA A 12 36.99 15.14 38.77
CA ALA A 12 37.08 13.82 39.42
C ALA A 12 35.74 13.07 39.55
N TRP A 13 34.62 13.80 39.51
CA TRP A 13 33.25 13.26 39.45
C TRP A 13 32.97 12.38 38.23
N VAL A 14 33.64 12.64 37.10
CA VAL A 14 33.53 11.81 35.89
C VAL A 14 34.12 10.42 36.13
N LEU A 15 35.23 10.33 36.89
CA LEU A 15 35.86 9.06 37.27
C LEU A 15 35.02 8.26 38.26
N LEU A 16 34.23 8.95 39.11
CA LEU A 16 33.30 8.31 40.05
C LEU A 16 32.04 7.72 39.37
N LEU A 17 31.64 8.26 38.21
CA LEU A 17 30.46 7.80 37.45
C LEU A 17 30.79 6.70 36.42
N LEU A 18 32.05 6.60 36.00
CA LEU A 18 32.54 5.56 35.09
C LEU A 18 32.20 4.11 35.48
N PRO A 19 32.28 3.66 36.75
CA PRO A 19 31.93 2.29 37.12
C PRO A 19 30.42 1.99 37.06
N PHE A 20 29.56 3.02 37.00
CA PHE A 20 28.10 2.87 36.87
C PHE A 20 27.63 2.89 35.42
N LEU A 21 28.47 3.35 34.48
CA LEU A 21 28.17 3.38 33.04
C LEU A 21 27.82 1.99 32.47
N PRO A 22 28.52 0.88 32.81
CA PRO A 22 28.16 -0.46 32.33
C PRO A 22 26.81 -0.93 32.86
N LEU A 23 26.43 -0.51 34.08
CA LEU A 23 25.15 -0.87 34.70
C LEU A 23 23.98 -0.18 33.99
N LEU A 24 24.19 1.06 33.52
CA LEU A 24 23.23 1.81 32.71
C LEU A 24 23.04 1.18 31.32
N LEU A 25 24.10 0.63 30.73
CA LEU A 25 24.06 -0.09 29.45
C LEU A 25 23.37 -1.46 29.55
N LEU A 26 23.44 -2.12 30.72
CA LEU A 26 22.75 -3.40 30.97
C LEU A 26 21.24 -3.24 31.22
N ALA A 27 20.81 -2.05 31.67
CA ALA A 27 19.41 -1.70 31.88
C ALA A 27 18.73 -1.16 30.61
N ALA A 28 19.47 -1.04 29.50
CA ALA A 28 18.86 -0.70 28.22
C ALA A 28 17.93 -1.86 27.81
N PRO A 29 16.62 -1.62 27.63
CA PRO A 29 15.72 -2.66 27.16
C PRO A 29 16.28 -3.19 25.84
N ALA A 30 16.55 -4.50 25.79
CA ALA A 30 16.95 -5.14 24.56
C ALA A 30 15.90 -4.78 23.50
N PRO A 31 16.29 -4.32 22.30
CA PRO A 31 15.31 -4.07 21.25
C PRO A 31 14.61 -5.39 20.99
N HIS A 32 13.35 -5.50 21.41
CA HIS A 32 12.50 -6.62 21.08
C HIS A 32 12.32 -6.61 19.56
N ARG A 33 13.22 -7.29 18.84
CA ARG A 33 13.01 -7.60 17.43
C ARG A 33 11.94 -8.68 17.36
N ALA A 34 10.69 -8.25 17.38
CA ALA A 34 9.60 -9.11 16.96
C ALA A 34 9.86 -9.51 15.50
N SER A 35 9.90 -10.82 15.25
CA SER A 35 10.13 -11.35 13.91
C SER A 35 8.79 -11.44 13.18
N TYR A 36 8.70 -10.78 12.03
CA TYR A 36 7.51 -10.77 11.19
C TYR A 36 7.83 -11.32 9.80
N LYS A 37 6.80 -11.80 9.11
CA LYS A 37 6.93 -12.17 7.69
C LYS A 37 7.14 -10.90 6.85
N PRO A 38 7.89 -10.97 5.74
CA PRO A 38 8.04 -9.84 4.83
C PRO A 38 6.68 -9.34 4.33
N VAL A 39 6.54 -8.02 4.21
CA VAL A 39 5.34 -7.35 3.70
C VAL A 39 5.69 -6.72 2.35
N ILE A 40 4.88 -7.00 1.32
CA ILE A 40 5.00 -6.40 0.00
C ILE A 40 3.81 -5.46 -0.19
N VAL A 41 4.07 -4.24 -0.62
CA VAL A 41 3.04 -3.21 -0.87
C VAL A 41 3.04 -2.88 -2.36
N VAL A 42 1.85 -2.84 -2.97
CA VAL A 42 1.64 -2.47 -4.37
C VAL A 42 0.73 -1.24 -4.37
N HIS A 43 1.16 -0.16 -5.03
CA HIS A 43 0.46 1.12 -5.01
C HIS A 43 -0.62 1.25 -6.09
N GLY A 44 -1.49 2.26 -5.94
CA GLY A 44 -2.57 2.54 -6.87
C GLY A 44 -2.18 3.45 -8.04
N LEU A 45 -3.20 4.03 -8.67
CA LEU A 45 -3.09 4.94 -9.81
C LEU A 45 -2.31 6.21 -9.43
N PHE A 46 -1.33 6.59 -10.27
CA PHE A 46 -0.52 7.82 -10.10
C PHE A 46 0.20 7.95 -8.75
N ASP A 47 0.68 6.83 -8.21
CA ASP A 47 1.26 6.78 -6.88
C ASP A 47 2.71 6.28 -6.88
N SER A 48 3.39 6.36 -5.73
CA SER A 48 4.76 5.86 -5.51
C SER A 48 4.98 5.41 -4.07
N SER A 49 6.17 4.87 -3.76
CA SER A 49 6.54 4.51 -2.38
C SER A 49 6.50 5.68 -1.39
N TYR A 50 6.53 6.92 -1.88
CA TYR A 50 6.44 8.11 -1.05
C TYR A 50 5.13 8.18 -0.25
N SER A 51 4.00 7.82 -0.87
CA SER A 51 2.67 7.94 -0.23
C SER A 51 2.44 6.90 0.87
N PHE A 52 3.29 5.86 0.94
CA PHE A 52 3.22 4.81 1.96
C PHE A 52 4.16 5.05 3.15
N ARG A 53 4.79 6.23 3.27
CA ARG A 53 5.70 6.55 4.38
C ARG A 53 5.03 6.40 5.73
N HIS A 54 3.80 6.90 5.88
CA HIS A 54 3.04 6.77 7.13
C HIS A 54 2.67 5.31 7.41
N LEU A 55 2.26 4.54 6.38
CA LEU A 55 2.04 3.11 6.55
C LEU A 55 3.31 2.38 7.04
N LEU A 56 4.47 2.73 6.51
CA LEU A 56 5.75 2.16 6.93
C LEU A 56 6.09 2.54 8.38
N GLU A 57 5.84 3.79 8.78
CA GLU A 57 5.96 4.25 10.17
C GLU A 57 5.06 3.40 11.07
N TYR A 58 3.80 3.15 10.71
CA TYR A 58 2.91 2.30 11.52
C TYR A 58 3.29 0.83 11.55
N ILE A 59 3.83 0.27 10.47
CA ILE A 59 4.34 -1.11 10.51
C ILE A 59 5.51 -1.22 11.49
N ASN A 60 6.33 -0.16 11.59
CA ASN A 60 7.44 -0.10 12.52
C ASN A 60 7.02 0.24 13.97
N GLU A 61 5.99 1.06 14.14
CA GLU A 61 5.56 1.62 15.44
C GLU A 61 4.26 1.01 16.00
N MET A 62 3.58 0.15 15.24
CA MET A 62 2.28 -0.47 15.55
C MET A 62 1.13 0.53 15.84
N GLY A 63 1.14 1.72 15.21
CA GLY A 63 0.14 2.79 15.39
C GLY A 63 -1.02 2.80 14.36
N GLN A 64 -1.99 3.71 14.52
CA GLN A 64 -3.22 3.81 13.70
C GLN A 64 -3.18 5.02 12.72
N TYR A 65 -3.66 4.84 11.48
CA TYR A 65 -3.66 5.87 10.40
C TYR A 65 -5.02 6.53 10.14
N GLY A 66 -4.98 7.78 9.68
CA GLY A 66 -6.04 8.45 8.93
C GLY A 66 -5.56 9.75 8.26
N ASP A 67 -5.52 9.76 6.93
CA ASP A 67 -5.70 10.97 6.09
C ASP A 67 -6.21 10.54 4.70
N THR A 68 -7.20 11.23 4.16
CA THR A 68 -7.88 10.88 2.91
C THR A 68 -8.16 12.12 2.09
N ASP A 69 -7.24 12.53 1.22
CA ASP A 69 -7.55 13.49 0.15
C ASP A 69 -6.54 13.52 -1.01
N TYR A 70 -6.45 12.43 -1.80
CA TYR A 70 -5.59 12.43 -3.00
C TYR A 70 -6.21 12.01 -4.33
N LEU A 71 -7.52 11.73 -4.43
CA LEU A 71 -8.11 11.26 -5.69
C LEU A 71 -9.50 11.83 -6.03
N LYS A 72 -9.97 12.89 -5.35
CA LYS A 72 -11.29 13.51 -5.63
C LYS A 72 -11.32 14.36 -6.91
N TRP A 73 -10.17 14.87 -7.37
CA TRP A 73 -10.13 15.86 -8.46
C TRP A 73 -10.11 15.27 -9.88
N LEU A 74 -9.72 14.00 -10.05
CA LEU A 74 -9.43 13.42 -11.37
C LEU A 74 -10.60 12.73 -12.07
N PHE A 75 -11.73 12.47 -11.39
CA PHE A 75 -12.85 11.72 -11.96
C PHE A 75 -14.19 12.47 -11.84
N PRO A 76 -14.47 13.45 -12.74
CA PRO A 76 -15.77 14.10 -12.77
C PRO A 76 -16.89 13.09 -13.08
N THR A 77 -17.99 13.19 -12.33
CA THR A 77 -19.19 12.34 -12.44
C THR A 77 -19.78 12.29 -13.85
N SER A 78 -19.58 13.34 -14.65
CA SER A 78 -20.07 13.45 -16.03
C SER A 78 -19.33 12.56 -17.05
N MET A 79 -18.18 11.96 -16.73
CA MET A 79 -17.45 11.10 -17.67
C MET A 79 -18.02 9.68 -17.77
N ARG A 80 -18.87 9.25 -16.84
CA ARG A 80 -19.32 7.84 -16.75
C ARG A 80 -20.12 7.37 -17.96
N SER A 81 -20.96 8.20 -18.56
CA SER A 81 -21.92 7.75 -19.58
C SER A 81 -21.31 7.48 -20.96
N ASN A 82 -20.08 7.93 -21.24
CA ASN A 82 -19.43 7.76 -22.54
C ASN A 82 -18.12 6.94 -22.48
N LEU A 83 -17.63 6.60 -21.28
CA LEU A 83 -16.39 5.85 -21.09
C LEU A 83 -16.44 4.46 -21.71
N TYR A 84 -17.60 3.79 -21.70
CA TYR A 84 -17.75 2.45 -22.30
C TYR A 84 -17.36 2.44 -23.79
N ARG A 85 -17.62 3.53 -24.53
CA ARG A 85 -17.30 3.62 -25.98
C ARG A 85 -15.80 3.59 -26.24
N ILE A 86 -15.02 4.16 -25.33
CA ILE A 86 -13.56 4.20 -25.41
C ILE A 86 -13.00 2.93 -24.81
N CYS A 87 -13.42 2.59 -23.58
CA CYS A 87 -12.87 1.47 -22.83
C CYS A 87 -13.13 0.10 -23.46
N TYR A 88 -14.29 -0.13 -24.07
CA TYR A 88 -14.61 -1.40 -24.74
C TYR A 88 -14.17 -1.45 -26.21
N SER A 89 -13.26 -0.56 -26.61
CA SER A 89 -12.53 -0.68 -27.88
C SER A 89 -11.22 -1.46 -27.67
N PRO A 90 -10.65 -2.10 -28.72
CA PRO A 90 -9.38 -2.84 -28.58
C PRO A 90 -8.24 -1.99 -28.02
N TRP A 91 -8.17 -0.71 -28.42
CA TRP A 91 -7.16 0.23 -27.94
C TRP A 91 -7.46 0.71 -26.52
N GLY A 92 -8.74 0.82 -26.15
CA GLY A 92 -9.15 1.17 -24.80
C GLY A 92 -8.69 0.16 -23.75
N GLN A 93 -8.72 -1.14 -24.10
CA GLN A 93 -8.26 -2.22 -23.22
C GLN A 93 -6.74 -2.24 -22.99
N GLU A 94 -5.96 -1.44 -23.72
CA GLU A 94 -4.55 -1.23 -23.40
C GLU A 94 -4.36 -0.27 -22.21
N PHE A 95 -5.39 0.48 -21.83
CA PHE A 95 -5.36 1.38 -20.67
C PHE A 95 -5.79 0.66 -19.39
N SER A 96 -4.99 0.80 -18.33
CA SER A 96 -5.21 0.12 -17.04
C SER A 96 -6.57 0.42 -16.41
N ILE A 97 -7.10 1.63 -16.55
CA ILE A 97 -8.41 2.02 -16.01
C ILE A 97 -9.54 1.25 -16.71
N CYS A 98 -9.46 1.12 -18.04
CA CYS A 98 -10.50 0.46 -18.84
C CYS A 98 -10.54 -1.07 -18.64
N ASN A 99 -9.46 -1.66 -18.13
CA ASN A 99 -9.38 -3.07 -17.80
C ASN A 99 -10.28 -3.47 -16.61
N TYR A 100 -10.61 -2.51 -15.75
CA TYR A 100 -11.50 -2.69 -14.58
C TYR A 100 -12.81 -1.93 -14.71
N TRP A 101 -13.09 -1.32 -15.87
CA TRP A 101 -14.35 -0.61 -16.08
C TRP A 101 -15.50 -1.61 -16.27
N HIS A 102 -16.40 -1.68 -15.29
CA HIS A 102 -17.64 -2.47 -15.37
C HIS A 102 -18.85 -1.54 -15.48
N ASP A 103 -19.42 -1.45 -16.67
CA ASP A 103 -20.66 -0.71 -16.92
C ASP A 103 -21.87 -1.64 -16.79
N PRO A 104 -22.69 -1.53 -15.73
CA PRO A 104 -23.84 -2.41 -15.51
C PRO A 104 -24.96 -2.21 -16.56
N HIS A 105 -24.93 -1.11 -17.32
CA HIS A 105 -25.91 -0.87 -18.39
C HIS A 105 -25.51 -1.52 -19.73
N HIS A 106 -24.27 -1.97 -19.84
CA HIS A 106 -23.70 -2.54 -21.07
C HIS A 106 -22.93 -3.84 -20.77
N ASP A 107 -23.55 -4.72 -19.98
CA ASP A 107 -22.91 -5.94 -19.49
C ASP A 107 -22.46 -6.88 -20.63
N ASP A 108 -23.25 -7.01 -21.70
CA ASP A 108 -22.87 -7.79 -22.88
C ASP A 108 -21.58 -7.26 -23.54
N LEU A 109 -21.41 -5.93 -23.60
CA LEU A 109 -20.20 -5.30 -24.13
C LEU A 109 -19.02 -5.51 -23.19
N TYR A 110 -19.24 -5.43 -21.88
CA TYR A 110 -18.24 -5.72 -20.87
C TYR A 110 -17.72 -7.15 -20.97
N LEU A 111 -18.61 -8.15 -20.97
CA LEU A 111 -18.25 -9.58 -21.04
C LEU A 111 -17.48 -9.90 -22.34
N ASN A 112 -17.83 -9.24 -23.43
CA ASN A 112 -17.17 -9.43 -24.72
C ASN A 112 -15.81 -8.73 -24.80
N ALA A 113 -15.72 -7.47 -24.37
CA ALA A 113 -14.55 -6.61 -24.62
C ALA A 113 -13.52 -6.60 -23.49
N SER A 114 -13.91 -6.86 -22.24
CA SER A 114 -13.00 -6.79 -21.11
C SER A 114 -11.87 -7.82 -21.26
N SER A 115 -10.64 -7.33 -21.28
CA SER A 115 -9.43 -8.14 -21.44
C SER A 115 -8.89 -8.64 -20.10
N PHE A 116 -9.33 -8.03 -19.00
CA PHE A 116 -8.83 -8.29 -17.65
C PHE A 116 -9.94 -8.68 -16.68
N LEU A 117 -10.81 -7.75 -16.24
CA LEU A 117 -11.76 -7.99 -15.15
C LEU A 117 -12.70 -9.17 -15.40
N ALA A 118 -13.37 -9.21 -16.55
CA ALA A 118 -14.27 -10.33 -16.89
C ALA A 118 -13.52 -11.67 -17.01
N LEU A 119 -12.23 -11.62 -17.38
CA LEU A 119 -11.40 -12.81 -17.52
C LEU A 119 -10.96 -13.35 -16.16
N ILE A 120 -10.46 -12.50 -15.26
CA ILE A 120 -9.98 -12.93 -13.93
C ILE A 120 -11.13 -13.35 -13.00
N ASN A 121 -12.32 -12.77 -13.18
CA ASN A 121 -13.51 -13.13 -12.44
C ASN A 121 -14.16 -14.43 -12.94
N GLY A 122 -13.70 -14.97 -14.08
CA GLY A 122 -14.30 -16.14 -14.70
C GLY A 122 -15.71 -15.88 -15.26
N GLU A 123 -16.04 -14.61 -15.53
CA GLU A 123 -17.30 -14.22 -16.16
C GLU A 123 -17.28 -14.53 -17.66
N ARG A 124 -16.08 -14.56 -18.26
CA ARG A 124 -15.84 -15.14 -19.58
C ARG A 124 -15.08 -16.46 -19.47
N ASP A 125 -15.61 -17.49 -20.10
CA ASP A 125 -14.97 -18.81 -20.15
C ASP A 125 -13.57 -18.72 -20.77
N HIS A 126 -12.61 -19.33 -20.08
CA HIS A 126 -11.25 -19.50 -20.58
C HIS A 126 -10.65 -20.80 -20.02
N PRO A 127 -9.74 -21.47 -20.76
CA PRO A 127 -9.27 -22.81 -20.40
C PRO A 127 -8.54 -22.88 -19.04
N ASN A 128 -8.05 -21.73 -18.55
CA ASN A 128 -7.30 -21.65 -17.30
C ASN A 128 -8.14 -21.27 -16.08
N ALA A 129 -9.46 -21.07 -16.21
CA ALA A 129 -10.32 -20.57 -15.13
C ALA A 129 -10.23 -21.43 -13.86
N THR A 130 -10.31 -22.76 -14.03
CA THR A 130 -10.18 -23.71 -12.93
C THR A 130 -8.82 -23.62 -12.23
N VAL A 131 -7.75 -23.40 -13.00
CA VAL A 131 -6.39 -23.26 -12.47
C VAL A 131 -6.23 -21.94 -11.71
N TRP A 132 -6.76 -20.84 -12.25
CA TRP A 132 -6.72 -19.52 -11.62
C TRP A 132 -7.46 -19.53 -10.29
N ARG A 133 -8.68 -20.09 -10.25
CA ARG A 133 -9.43 -20.30 -9.01
C ARG A 133 -8.63 -21.12 -8.00
N LYS A 134 -8.05 -22.25 -8.42
CA LYS A 134 -7.22 -23.09 -7.53
C LYS A 134 -6.01 -22.32 -6.97
N ASN A 135 -5.39 -21.46 -7.76
CA ASN A 135 -4.26 -20.64 -7.33
C ASN A 135 -4.69 -19.56 -6.33
N PHE A 136 -5.80 -18.87 -6.58
CA PHE A 136 -6.32 -17.84 -5.69
C PHE A 136 -6.68 -18.41 -4.30
N LEU A 137 -7.29 -19.60 -4.27
CA LEU A 137 -7.64 -20.30 -3.01
C LEU A 137 -6.44 -20.72 -2.15
N ARG A 138 -5.20 -20.51 -2.60
CA ARG A 138 -4.00 -20.72 -1.78
C ARG A 138 -3.74 -19.58 -0.80
N VAL A 139 -4.40 -18.44 -0.97
CA VAL A 139 -4.30 -17.32 -0.02
C VAL A 139 -4.89 -17.75 1.32
N GLY A 140 -4.14 -17.54 2.41
CA GLY A 140 -4.60 -17.95 3.74
C GLY A 140 -5.74 -17.07 4.26
N HIS A 141 -5.65 -15.76 4.01
CA HIS A 141 -6.65 -14.78 4.39
C HIS A 141 -6.80 -13.74 3.28
N LEU A 142 -8.03 -13.43 2.91
CA LEU A 142 -8.39 -12.30 2.06
C LEU A 142 -9.02 -11.23 2.94
N VAL A 143 -8.25 -10.18 3.26
CA VAL A 143 -8.73 -9.06 4.07
C VAL A 143 -9.15 -7.94 3.13
N LEU A 144 -10.45 -7.66 3.07
CA LEU A 144 -11.03 -6.59 2.26
C LEU A 144 -11.30 -5.37 3.15
N ILE A 145 -10.71 -4.23 2.81
CA ILE A 145 -10.86 -2.97 3.56
C ILE A 145 -11.48 -1.96 2.60
N GLY A 146 -12.59 -1.36 3.00
CA GLY A 146 -13.31 -0.34 2.25
C GLY A 146 -14.31 0.38 3.16
N GLY A 147 -14.90 1.48 2.69
CA GLY A 147 -15.83 2.26 3.51
C GLY A 147 -16.74 3.17 2.68
N PRO A 148 -17.92 3.54 3.22
CA PRO A 148 -18.91 4.37 2.52
C PRO A 148 -18.43 5.81 2.25
N ASP A 149 -17.43 6.27 2.99
CA ASP A 149 -16.84 7.60 2.84
C ASP A 149 -15.72 7.65 1.76
N ASP A 150 -15.48 6.54 1.05
CA ASP A 150 -14.63 6.53 -0.14
C ASP A 150 -15.29 7.31 -1.27
N GLY A 151 -14.68 8.44 -1.64
CA GLY A 151 -15.19 9.34 -2.68
C GLY A 151 -14.71 9.01 -4.10
N VAL A 152 -13.98 7.92 -4.30
CA VAL A 152 -13.31 7.58 -5.57
C VAL A 152 -13.88 6.29 -6.14
N ILE A 153 -13.92 5.22 -5.34
CA ILE A 153 -14.46 3.93 -5.77
C ILE A 153 -15.97 4.01 -5.88
N THR A 154 -16.55 3.51 -6.96
CA THR A 154 -18.01 3.52 -7.13
C THR A 154 -18.49 2.28 -7.88
N PRO A 155 -19.39 1.48 -7.28
CA PRO A 155 -19.87 1.58 -5.90
C PRO A 155 -18.75 1.30 -4.88
N TRP A 156 -18.80 1.89 -3.68
CA TRP A 156 -17.76 1.66 -2.64
C TRP A 156 -17.70 0.21 -2.15
N GLN A 157 -18.76 -0.57 -2.41
CA GLN A 157 -18.87 -2.01 -2.13
C GLN A 157 -18.15 -2.91 -3.16
N SER A 158 -17.62 -2.32 -4.24
CA SER A 158 -16.83 -3.05 -5.23
C SER A 158 -15.61 -3.72 -4.61
#